data_AF-A0A2V9UYC6-F1
#
_entry.id   AF-A0A2V9UYC6-F1
#
_cell.length_a   1.000
_cell.length_b   1.000
_cell.length_c   1.000
_cell.angle_alpha   90.00
_cell.angle_beta   90.00
_cell.angle_gamma   90.00
#
_symmetry.space_group_name_H-M   'P 1'
#
loop_
_entity.id
_entity.type
_entity.pdbx_description
1 polymer ?
#
loop_
_entity_poly.entity_id
_entity_poly.type
_entity_poly.pdbx_seq_one_letter_code
_entity_poly.pdbx_strand_id
1 'polypeptide(L)' 'GVEFEERDIVRDPAALRDLTDTYHSHSTPTLVIGEEVMIGFNPERLDEILDE' A
#
# COMPACT_ATOMS: atom_id res chain seq x y z
N GLY A 1 -0.92 16.11 7.86
CA GLY A 1 -0.01 15.45 6.90
C GLY A 1 0.45 14.17 7.55
N VAL A 2 0.49 13.08 6.80
CA VAL A 2 0.76 11.74 7.33
C VAL A 2 2.16 11.32 6.87
N GLU A 3 2.93 10.71 7.77
CA GLU A 3 4.22 10.12 7.43
C GLU A 3 4.00 8.84 6.63
N PHE A 4 4.71 8.69 5.51
CA PHE A 4 4.64 7.49 4.67
C PHE A 4 6.00 7.18 4.06
N GLU A 5 6.16 5.92 3.66
CA GLU A 5 7.31 5.44 2.90
C GLU A 5 6.85 5.01 1.50
N GLU A 6 7.52 5.50 0.46
CA GLU A 6 7.30 5.03 -0.91
C GLU A 6 8.19 3.83 -1.21
N ARG A 7 7.57 2.73 -1.67
CA ARG A 7 8.29 1.52 -2.10
C ARG A 7 8.08 1.28 -3.59
N ASP A 8 9.14 1.50 -4.38
CA ASP A 8 9.12 1.36 -5.85
C ASP A 8 9.44 -0.09 -6.26
N ILE A 9 8.43 -0.81 -6.74
CA ILE A 9 8.56 -2.22 -7.18
C ILE A 9 9.44 -2.42 -8.42
N VAL A 10 9.73 -1.36 -9.19
CA VAL A 10 10.64 -1.41 -10.34
C VAL A 10 12.09 -1.37 -9.88
N ARG A 11 12.37 -0.66 -8.78
CA ARG A 11 13.73 -0.43 -8.26
C ARG A 11 14.07 -1.32 -7.06
N ASP A 12 13.07 -1.81 -6.33
CA ASP A 12 13.21 -2.68 -5.17
C ASP A 12 12.52 -4.04 -5.42
N PRO A 13 13.29 -5.09 -5.75
CA PRO A 13 12.76 -6.44 -5.89
C PRO A 13 12.13 -7.01 -4.61
N ALA A 14 12.52 -6.50 -3.43
CA ALA A 14 11.89 -6.90 -2.16
C ALA A 14 10.48 -6.30 -2.06
N ALA A 15 10.29 -5.03 -2.45
CA ALA A 15 8.95 -4.43 -2.53
C ALA A 15 8.03 -5.19 -3.49
N LEU A 16 8.54 -5.67 -4.63
CA LEU A 16 7.75 -6.50 -5.55
C LEU A 16 7.32 -7.82 -4.90
N ARG A 17 8.24 -8.49 -4.19
CA ARG A 17 7.93 -9.74 -3.46
C ARG A 17 6.92 -9.51 -2.34
N ASP A 18 7.08 -8.43 -1.58
CA ASP A 18 6.11 -8.08 -0.54
C ASP A 18 4.73 -7.82 -1.15
N LEU A 19 4.66 -7.09 -2.26
CA LEU A 19 3.42 -6.84 -3.00
C LEU A 19 2.71 -8.15 -3.40
N THR A 20 3.43 -9.11 -3.98
CA THR A 20 2.83 -10.35 -4.49
C THR A 20 2.63 -11.42 -3.43
N ASP A 21 3.62 -11.64 -2.58
CA ASP A 21 3.67 -12.82 -1.71
C ASP A 21 3.08 -12.53 -0.33
N THR A 22 3.22 -11.29 0.16
CA THR A 22 2.67 -10.88 1.46
C THR A 22 1.27 -10.29 1.28
N TYR A 23 1.14 -9.30 0.40
CA TYR A 23 -0.12 -8.57 0.22
C TYR A 23 -1.04 -9.17 -0.85
N HIS A 24 -0.59 -10.22 -1.56
CA HIS A 24 -1.37 -10.92 -2.59
C HIS A 24 -1.94 -9.97 -3.67
N SER A 25 -1.24 -8.86 -3.91
CA SER A 25 -1.59 -7.84 -4.89
C SER A 25 -0.71 -7.98 -6.12
N HIS A 26 -1.29 -7.70 -7.28
CA HIS A 26 -0.60 -7.73 -8.57
C HIS A 26 -0.67 -6.38 -9.31
N SER A 27 -1.09 -5.32 -8.61
CA SER A 27 -1.30 -4.00 -9.17
C SER A 27 -0.83 -2.91 -8.23
N THR A 28 -0.21 -1.89 -8.80
CA THR A 28 0.10 -0.64 -8.10
C THR A 28 -0.94 0.44 -8.41
N PRO A 29 -1.26 1.32 -7.45
CA PRO A 29 -0.75 1.35 -6.07
C PRO A 29 -1.38 0.25 -5.18
N THR A 30 -0.69 -0.10 -4.11
CA THR A 30 -1.24 -0.85 -2.96
C THR A 30 -0.74 -0.13 -1.71
N LEU A 31 -1.66 0.29 -0.84
CA LEU A 31 -1.36 0.99 0.40
C LEU A 31 -1.47 0.01 1.58
N VAL A 32 -0.54 0.12 2.52
CA VAL A 32 -0.53 -0.65 3.77
C VAL A 32 -0.57 0.37 4.90
N ILE A 33 -1.63 0.34 5.69
CA ILE A 33 -1.91 1.33 6.74
C ILE A 33 -2.21 0.55 8.01
N GLY A 34 -1.24 0.49 8.92
CA GLY A 34 -1.33 -0.40 10.09
C GLY A 34 -1.48 -1.87 9.65
N GLU A 35 -2.61 -2.48 10.01
CA GLU A 35 -2.96 -3.85 9.64
C GLU A 35 -3.83 -3.94 8.38
N GLU A 36 -4.25 -2.80 7.82
CA GLU A 36 -5.13 -2.75 6.66
C GLU A 36 -4.35 -2.63 5.35
N VAL A 37 -4.80 -3.38 4.35
CA VAL A 37 -4.21 -3.40 3.01
C VAL A 37 -5.27 -2.94 2.01
N MET A 38 -4.99 -1.85 1.29
CA MET A 38 -5.84 -1.30 0.24
C MET A 38 -5.18 -1.52 -1.12
N ILE A 39 -5.79 -2.38 -1.95
CA ILE A 39 -5.36 -2.58 -3.34
C ILE A 39 -6.00 -1.48 -4.22
N GLY A 40 -5.18 -0.80 -5.01
CA GLY A 40 -5.59 0.39 -5.75
C GLY A 40 -5.58 1.64 -4.87
N PHE A 41 -6.33 2.66 -5.27
CA PHE A 41 -6.45 3.91 -4.53
C PHE A 41 -7.92 4.32 -4.43
N ASN A 42 -8.40 4.50 -3.20
CA ASN A 42 -9.73 5.05 -2.91
C ASN A 42 -9.58 6.17 -1.88
N PRO A 43 -9.80 7.45 -2.25
CA PRO A 43 -9.60 8.58 -1.35
C PRO A 43 -10.60 8.60 -0.19
N GLU A 44 -11.87 8.25 -0.42
CA GLU A 44 -12.90 8.24 0.63
C GLU A 44 -12.55 7.21 1.72
N ARG A 45 -12.15 6.00 1.31
CA ARG A 45 -11.73 4.96 2.24
C ARG A 45 -10.41 5.30 2.93
N LEU A 46 -9.50 5.99 2.24
CA LEU A 46 -8.23 6.42 2.83
C LEU A 46 -8.48 7.45 3.94
N ASP A 47 -9.37 8.41 3.71
CA ASP A 47 -9.76 9.40 4.72
C ASP A 47 -10.41 8.71 5.94
N GLU A 48 -11.32 7.74 5.71
CA GLU A 48 -11.93 6.95 6.79
C GLU A 48 -10.90 6.22 7.68
N ILE A 49 -9.88 5.60 7.08
CA ILE A 49 -8.83 4.87 7.82
C ILE A 49 -7.91 5.83 8.58
N LEU A 50 -7.67 7.03 8.06
CA LEU A 50 -6.73 7.99 8.66
C LEU A 50 -7.35 8.87 9.75
N ASP A 51 -8.67 8.96 9.80
CA ASP A 51 -9.42 9.75 10.80
C ASP A 51 -9.74 8.98 12.09
N GLU A 52 -9.29 7.71 12.23
CA GLU A 52 -9.35 6.88 13.45
C GLU A 52 -8.20 7.15 14.45
#